data_AF-A0A503W5G6-F1
#
_entry.id   AF-A0A503W5G6-F1
#
_cell.length_a   1.000
_cell.length_b   1.000
_cell.length_c   1.000
_cell.angle_alpha   90.00
_cell.angle_beta   90.00
_cell.angle_gamma   90.00
#
_symmetry.space_group_name_H-M   'P 1'
#
loop_
_entity.id
_entity.type
_entity.pdbx_description
1 polymer ?
#
loop_
_entity_poly.entity_id
_entity_poly.type
_entity_poly.pdbx_seq_one_letter_code
_entity_poly.pdbx_strand_id
1 'polypeptide(L)'
;MSELGDLVRRHAKIVMIGLAGLIPTSAFANDACEGVKVEVTKARKQEYAPLVASAMDNKFKPARAKFITILESGNWSAAYVSTPVSDDGVMFFQTVDGRKQFRDVWGGYADPSEKPELVSWAKKLGAPEKLARCFAETVTE
;
A
#
# COMPACT_ATOMS: atom_id res chain seq x y z
N MET A 1 -27.97 -68.27 -34.54
CA MET A 1 -27.40 -69.31 -33.67
C MET A 1 -26.65 -68.57 -32.58
N SER A 2 -27.30 -68.30 -31.44
CA SER A 2 -27.23 -69.18 -30.25
C SER A 2 -26.09 -68.66 -29.34
N GLU A 3 -26.26 -68.20 -28.09
CA GLU A 3 -27.33 -68.39 -27.12
C GLU A 3 -27.23 -67.39 -25.94
N LEU A 4 -28.26 -67.45 -25.07
CA LEU A 4 -28.26 -67.30 -23.61
C LEU A 4 -28.01 -65.89 -23.03
N GLY A 5 -28.95 -65.20 -22.40
CA GLY A 5 -30.18 -65.66 -21.72
C GLY A 5 -29.90 -65.86 -20.22
N ASP A 6 -30.32 -64.84 -19.45
CA ASP A 6 -30.51 -64.80 -18.00
C ASP A 6 -29.30 -64.84 -17.05
N LEU A 7 -29.10 -63.73 -16.31
CA LEU A 7 -28.98 -63.83 -14.85
C LEU A 7 -29.38 -62.52 -14.15
N VAL A 8 -30.54 -62.57 -13.49
CA VAL A 8 -30.73 -62.11 -12.10
C VAL A 8 -30.66 -60.60 -11.84
N ARG A 9 -31.87 -60.02 -11.87
CA ARG A 9 -32.37 -59.00 -10.95
C ARG A 9 -31.79 -59.17 -9.53
N ARG A 10 -31.01 -58.19 -9.04
CA ARG A 10 -31.12 -57.60 -7.68
C ARG A 10 -29.99 -56.60 -7.37
N HIS A 11 -30.41 -55.40 -6.98
CA HIS A 11 -29.69 -54.39 -6.18
C HIS A 11 -28.36 -53.84 -6.71
N ALA A 12 -28.39 -52.60 -7.20
CA ALA A 12 -27.32 -51.66 -6.95
C ALA A 12 -27.94 -50.36 -6.43
N LYS A 13 -27.78 -50.14 -5.13
CA LYS A 13 -28.08 -48.88 -4.46
C LYS A 13 -27.29 -47.79 -5.17
N ILE A 14 -27.98 -46.80 -5.72
CA ILE A 14 -27.35 -45.59 -6.26
C ILE A 14 -26.72 -44.86 -5.08
N VAL A 15 -25.41 -44.99 -4.91
CA VAL A 15 -24.63 -44.18 -3.98
C VAL A 15 -24.42 -42.83 -4.66
N MET A 16 -25.24 -41.85 -4.29
CA MET A 16 -25.01 -40.45 -4.62
C MET A 16 -23.80 -39.97 -3.82
N ILE A 17 -22.62 -39.97 -4.46
CA ILE A 17 -21.44 -39.28 -3.94
C ILE A 17 -21.67 -37.80 -4.19
N GLY A 18 -22.08 -37.08 -3.15
CA GLY A 18 -22.19 -35.62 -3.18
C GLY A 18 -20.80 -35.01 -3.36
N LEU A 19 -20.53 -34.43 -4.53
CA LEU A 19 -19.43 -33.47 -4.69
C LEU A 19 -19.79 -32.22 -3.89
N ALA A 20 -19.29 -32.13 -2.66
CA ALA A 20 -19.24 -30.87 -1.94
C ALA A 20 -18.28 -29.94 -2.69
N GLY A 21 -18.83 -28.97 -3.41
CA GLY A 21 -18.06 -27.92 -4.07
C GLY A 21 -17.28 -27.11 -3.04
N LEU A 22 -15.95 -27.21 -3.09
CA LEU A 22 -15.05 -26.25 -2.46
C LEU A 22 -15.28 -24.90 -3.15
N ILE A 23 -16.01 -24.00 -2.51
CA ILE A 23 -16.09 -22.61 -2.93
C ILE A 23 -14.75 -21.98 -2.56
N PRO A 24 -13.91 -21.55 -3.52
CA PRO A 24 -12.71 -20.80 -3.18
C PRO A 24 -13.16 -19.47 -2.57
N THR A 25 -12.92 -19.29 -1.27
CA THR A 25 -13.00 -17.97 -0.65
C THR A 25 -11.85 -17.16 -1.21
N SER A 26 -12.14 -16.16 -2.04
CA SER A 26 -11.17 -15.15 -2.44
C SER A 26 -10.62 -14.51 -1.18
N ALA A 27 -9.39 -14.87 -0.81
CA ALA A 27 -8.66 -14.12 0.21
C ALA A 27 -8.36 -12.75 -0.39
N PHE A 28 -9.11 -11.72 0.03
CA PHE A 28 -8.75 -10.35 -0.27
C PHE A 28 -7.42 -10.08 0.41
N ALA A 29 -6.34 -10.05 -0.36
CA ALA A 29 -5.08 -9.51 0.11
C ALA A 29 -5.35 -8.04 0.45
N ASN A 30 -5.32 -7.74 1.75
CA ASN A 30 -5.51 -6.38 2.24
C ASN A 30 -4.34 -5.55 1.72
N ASP A 31 -4.56 -4.68 0.74
CA ASP A 31 -3.53 -3.80 0.18
C ASP A 31 -2.95 -2.98 1.34
N ALA A 32 -1.62 -3.02 1.52
CA ALA A 32 -0.93 -2.31 2.59
C ALA A 32 -1.22 -0.79 2.59
N CYS A 33 -1.63 -0.26 1.45
CA CYS A 33 -1.97 1.13 1.20
C CYS A 33 -3.47 1.46 1.25
N GLU A 34 -4.35 0.47 1.46
CA GLU A 34 -5.79 0.71 1.51
C GLU A 34 -6.17 1.72 2.61
N GLY A 35 -6.85 2.80 2.21
CA GLY A 35 -7.25 3.88 3.11
C GLY A 35 -6.10 4.76 3.61
N VAL A 36 -4.86 4.54 3.13
CA VAL A 36 -3.68 5.34 3.46
C VAL A 36 -3.22 6.15 2.25
N LYS A 37 -3.10 5.51 1.10
CA LYS A 37 -2.75 6.19 -0.15
C LYS A 37 -3.94 7.01 -0.62
N VAL A 38 -3.72 8.30 -0.83
CA VAL A 38 -4.77 9.24 -1.23
C VAL A 38 -4.49 9.80 -2.62
N GLU A 39 -5.55 10.21 -3.31
CA GLU A 39 -5.43 10.82 -4.63
C GLU A 39 -4.67 12.15 -4.56
N VAL A 40 -3.72 12.34 -5.48
CA VAL A 40 -2.90 13.54 -5.60
C VAL A 40 -3.66 14.65 -6.34
N THR A 41 -4.67 15.21 -5.68
CA THR A 41 -5.50 16.29 -6.22
C THR A 41 -4.77 17.63 -6.26
N LYS A 42 -5.32 18.61 -6.98
CA LYS A 42 -4.79 19.99 -7.01
C LYS A 42 -4.74 20.62 -5.60
N ALA A 43 -5.77 20.38 -4.79
CA ALA A 43 -5.84 20.90 -3.41
C ALA A 43 -4.70 20.35 -2.55
N ARG A 44 -4.46 19.03 -2.59
CA ARG A 44 -3.33 18.42 -1.87
C ARG A 44 -1.99 18.94 -2.39
N LYS A 45 -1.80 19.06 -3.71
CA LYS A 45 -0.56 19.66 -4.25
C LYS A 45 -0.32 21.07 -3.70
N GLN A 46 -1.36 21.90 -3.60
CA GLN A 46 -1.27 23.24 -3.04
C GLN A 46 -0.95 23.24 -1.53
N GLU A 47 -1.49 22.27 -0.80
CA GLU A 47 -1.24 22.11 0.64
C GLU A 47 0.19 21.63 0.93
N TYR A 48 0.67 20.60 0.22
CA TYR A 48 1.96 19.98 0.51
C TYR A 48 3.15 20.69 -0.14
N ALA A 49 2.98 21.39 -1.27
CA ALA A 49 4.11 22.01 -1.98
C ALA A 49 4.91 23.01 -1.12
N PRO A 50 4.30 23.91 -0.32
CA PRO A 50 5.04 24.78 0.60
C PRO A 50 5.76 23.99 1.69
N LEU A 51 5.20 22.87 2.17
CA LEU A 51 5.81 22.03 3.20
C LEU A 51 7.09 21.38 2.68
N VAL A 52 7.05 20.82 1.47
CA VAL A 52 8.23 20.23 0.80
C VAL A 52 9.30 21.29 0.56
N ALA A 53 8.93 22.46 0.03
CA ALA A 53 9.88 23.54 -0.19
C ALA A 53 10.53 23.99 1.13
N SER A 54 9.74 24.14 2.19
CA SER A 54 10.23 24.52 3.52
C SER A 54 11.12 23.46 4.15
N ALA A 55 10.85 22.17 3.96
CA ALA A 55 11.69 21.07 4.43
C ALA A 55 13.09 21.07 3.77
N MET A 56 13.23 21.76 2.63
CA MET A 56 14.48 21.91 1.89
C MET A 56 15.01 23.35 1.96
N ASP A 57 14.74 24.06 3.06
CA ASP A 57 15.19 25.44 3.29
C ASP A 57 14.81 26.41 2.17
N ASN A 58 13.69 26.17 1.50
CA ASN A 58 13.19 26.96 0.37
C ASN A 58 14.16 27.08 -0.82
N LYS A 59 15.01 26.06 -1.04
CA LYS A 59 15.95 25.99 -2.17
C LYS A 59 15.28 25.98 -3.56
N PHE A 60 13.96 25.80 -3.62
CA PHE A 60 13.19 25.87 -4.84
C PHE A 60 11.77 26.42 -4.60
N LYS A 61 11.11 26.91 -5.65
CA LYS A 61 9.72 27.40 -5.57
C LYS A 61 8.74 26.22 -5.41
N PRO A 62 7.75 26.28 -4.50
CA PRO A 62 6.78 25.20 -4.27
C PRO A 62 6.16 24.60 -5.54
N ALA A 63 5.83 25.43 -6.54
CA ALA A 63 5.24 24.99 -7.81
C ALA A 63 6.12 24.06 -8.65
N ARG A 64 7.41 23.89 -8.31
CA ARG A 64 8.33 22.97 -8.99
C ARG A 64 8.37 21.58 -8.35
N ALA A 65 7.74 21.37 -7.19
CA ALA A 65 7.59 20.03 -6.60
C ALA A 65 6.61 19.20 -7.43
N LYS A 66 6.99 17.97 -7.76
CA LYS A 66 6.12 17.01 -8.45
C LYS A 66 5.77 15.87 -7.49
N PHE A 67 4.49 15.72 -7.20
CA PHE A 67 3.99 14.71 -6.27
C PHE A 67 3.67 13.41 -7.01
N ILE A 68 4.32 12.33 -6.61
CA ILE A 68 4.14 10.97 -7.14
C ILE A 68 3.01 10.28 -6.37
N THR A 69 3.06 10.32 -5.04
CA THR A 69 2.01 9.82 -4.16
C THR A 69 1.94 10.61 -2.86
N ILE A 70 0.79 10.56 -2.20
CA ILE A 70 0.59 11.11 -0.86
C ILE A 70 -0.05 10.01 -0.01
N LEU A 71 0.47 9.85 1.21
CA LEU A 71 0.03 8.89 2.21
C LEU A 71 -0.51 9.68 3.40
N GLU A 72 -1.70 9.36 3.90
CA GLU A 72 -2.33 10.03 5.05
C GLU A 72 -2.82 8.98 6.05
N SER A 73 -2.49 9.15 7.33
CA SER A 73 -2.96 8.26 8.39
C SER A 73 -3.00 9.00 9.73
N GLY A 74 -4.22 9.27 10.22
CA GLY A 74 -4.41 10.04 11.45
C GLY A 74 -3.78 11.43 11.36
N ASN A 75 -2.91 11.77 12.31
CA ASN A 75 -2.16 13.02 12.30
C ASN A 75 -0.84 12.95 11.52
N TRP A 76 -0.55 11.86 10.82
CA TRP A 76 0.66 11.70 10.02
C TRP A 76 0.37 11.73 8.52
N SER A 77 1.33 12.20 7.76
CA SER A 77 1.31 12.15 6.30
C SER A 77 2.70 11.98 5.73
N ALA A 78 2.82 11.36 4.56
CA ALA A 78 4.06 11.28 3.82
C ALA A 78 3.82 11.65 2.35
N ALA A 79 4.73 12.42 1.75
CA ALA A 79 4.64 12.80 0.35
C ALA A 79 5.86 12.27 -0.42
N TYR A 80 5.62 11.39 -1.38
CA TYR A 80 6.66 10.98 -2.32
C TYR A 80 6.74 12.04 -3.42
N VAL A 81 7.88 12.72 -3.48
CA VAL A 81 8.05 13.93 -4.29
C VAL A 81 9.36 13.90 -5.06
N SER A 82 9.28 14.34 -6.31
CA SER A 82 10.43 14.69 -7.14
C SER A 82 10.66 16.20 -7.06
N THR A 83 11.90 16.60 -6.83
CA THR A 83 12.29 18.00 -6.65
C THR A 83 13.35 18.40 -7.69
N PRO A 84 13.49 19.70 -8.02
CA PRO A 84 14.49 20.13 -8.99
C PRO A 84 15.93 20.17 -8.43
N VAL A 85 16.14 19.84 -7.15
CA VAL A 85 17.42 20.05 -6.45
C VAL A 85 17.92 18.80 -5.72
N SER A 86 17.14 17.72 -5.70
CA SER A 86 17.50 16.44 -5.11
C SER A 86 16.85 15.30 -5.90
N ASP A 87 17.33 14.08 -5.64
CA ASP A 87 16.61 12.88 -6.04
C ASP A 87 15.23 12.80 -5.37
N ASP A 88 14.41 11.89 -5.89
CA ASP A 88 13.07 11.64 -5.39
C ASP A 88 13.13 11.11 -3.95
N GLY A 89 12.21 11.58 -3.11
CA GLY A 89 12.19 11.20 -1.70
C GLY A 89 10.80 11.23 -1.09
N VAL A 90 10.62 10.42 -0.05
CA VAL A 90 9.39 10.37 0.75
C VAL A 90 9.57 11.24 1.99
N MET A 91 8.96 12.41 1.99
CA MET A 91 9.01 13.34 3.11
C MET A 91 7.89 13.06 4.10
N PHE A 92 8.25 12.85 5.36
CA PHE A 92 7.31 12.58 6.45
C PHE A 92 6.96 13.86 7.21
N PHE A 93 5.68 14.01 7.49
CA PHE A 93 5.13 15.12 8.25
C PHE A 93 4.21 14.61 9.35
N GLN A 94 4.24 15.29 10.49
CA GLN A 94 3.30 15.08 11.59
C GLN A 94 2.54 16.37 11.87
N THR A 95 1.23 16.27 11.98
CA THR A 95 0.37 17.37 12.40
C THR A 95 0.46 17.51 13.92
N VAL A 96 0.99 18.64 14.37
CA VAL A 96 1.07 19.05 15.79
C VAL A 96 0.47 20.45 15.88
N ASP A 97 -0.48 20.63 16.79
CA ASP A 97 -1.23 21.88 16.97
C ASP A 97 -1.84 22.41 15.66
N GLY A 98 -2.43 21.50 14.87
CA GLY A 98 -3.08 21.82 13.60
C GLY A 98 -2.14 22.14 12.44
N ARG A 99 -0.81 22.04 12.62
CA ARG A 99 0.19 22.34 11.58
C ARG A 99 1.03 21.11 11.26
N LYS A 100 1.19 20.81 9.96
CA LYS A 100 2.10 19.76 9.48
C LYS A 100 3.55 20.22 9.68
N GLN A 101 4.30 19.48 10.49
CA GLN A 101 5.73 19.69 10.74
C GLN A 101 6.52 18.60 10.04
N PHE A 102 7.59 18.98 9.34
CA PHE A 102 8.53 18.03 8.76
C PHE A 102 9.19 17.20 9.88
N ARG A 103 9.36 15.90 9.65
CA ARG A 103 9.95 14.96 10.61
C ARG A 103 11.24 14.36 10.08
N ASP A 104 11.19 13.74 8.91
CA ASP A 104 12.37 13.20 8.25
C ASP A 104 12.05 12.91 6.78
N VAL A 105 13.06 12.54 6.01
CA VAL A 105 12.95 12.15 4.61
C VAL A 105 13.64 10.81 4.38
N TRP A 106 12.95 9.90 3.69
CA TRP A 106 13.59 8.73 3.10
C TRP A 106 13.95 9.03 1.64
N GLY A 107 15.21 8.79 1.27
CA GLY A 107 15.70 9.00 -0.09
C GLY A 107 15.96 7.68 -0.81
N GLY A 108 15.59 7.62 -2.09
CA GLY A 108 15.90 6.49 -2.96
C GLY A 108 14.91 5.32 -2.89
N TYR A 109 15.04 4.46 -3.89
CA TYR A 109 14.36 3.17 -3.97
C TYR A 109 15.04 2.16 -3.06
N ALA A 110 14.28 1.21 -2.53
CA ALA A 110 14.77 0.14 -1.68
C ALA A 110 14.39 -1.22 -2.28
N ASP A 111 15.17 -2.26 -1.98
CA ASP A 111 14.86 -3.62 -2.40
C ASP A 111 13.63 -4.16 -1.63
N PRO A 112 12.77 -4.98 -2.25
CA PRO A 112 11.63 -5.61 -1.56
C PRO A 112 11.99 -6.37 -0.27
N SER A 113 13.22 -6.88 -0.16
CA SER A 113 13.70 -7.54 1.07
C SER A 113 13.89 -6.56 2.24
N GLU A 114 14.02 -5.26 1.98
CA GLU A 114 14.19 -4.21 2.99
C GLU A 114 12.84 -3.73 3.58
N LYS A 115 11.70 -4.20 3.05
CA LYS A 115 10.35 -3.84 3.56
C LYS A 115 10.24 -3.90 5.10
N PRO A 116 10.69 -4.95 5.81
CA PRO A 116 10.59 -4.99 7.27
C PRO A 116 11.40 -3.89 7.97
N GLU A 117 12.56 -3.53 7.43
CA GLU A 117 13.44 -2.51 7.98
C GLU A 117 12.87 -1.11 7.76
N LEU A 118 12.31 -0.85 6.58
CA LEU A 118 11.61 0.38 6.25
C LEU A 118 10.38 0.61 7.16
N VAL A 119 9.59 -0.44 7.41
CA VAL A 119 8.48 -0.37 8.37
C VAL A 119 8.99 -0.04 9.77
N SER A 120 10.08 -0.69 10.20
CA SER A 120 10.70 -0.45 11.50
C SER A 120 11.21 0.99 11.63
N TRP A 121 11.89 1.51 10.60
CA TRP A 121 12.38 2.88 10.54
C TRP A 121 11.24 3.90 10.66
N ALA A 122 10.19 3.76 9.84
CA ALA A 122 9.05 4.68 9.87
C ALA A 122 8.29 4.62 11.20
N LYS A 123 8.16 3.43 11.82
CA LYS A 123 7.58 3.29 13.17
C LYS A 123 8.44 3.94 14.25
N LYS A 124 9.78 3.83 14.17
CA LYS A 124 10.71 4.51 15.10
C LYS A 124 10.64 6.03 14.95
N LEU A 125 10.39 6.54 13.75
CA LEU A 125 10.10 7.96 13.51
C LEU A 125 8.80 8.41 14.19
N GLY A 126 7.88 7.48 14.45
CA GLY A 126 6.59 7.71 15.10
C GLY A 126 5.39 7.58 14.16
N ALA A 127 5.59 7.20 12.90
CA ALA A 127 4.51 7.01 11.94
C ALA A 127 3.60 5.83 12.35
N PRO A 128 2.27 5.92 12.14
CA PRO A 128 1.35 4.83 12.39
C PRO A 128 1.68 3.60 11.55
N GLU A 129 1.38 2.41 12.07
CA GLU A 129 1.74 1.15 11.41
C GLU A 129 1.21 1.02 9.99
N LYS A 130 -0.03 1.46 9.73
CA LYS A 130 -0.60 1.45 8.37
C LYS A 130 0.19 2.33 7.40
N LEU A 131 0.59 3.53 7.85
CA LEU A 131 1.42 4.42 7.05
C LEU A 131 2.81 3.84 6.81
N ALA A 132 3.43 3.27 7.84
CA ALA A 132 4.75 2.65 7.72
C ALA A 132 4.76 1.48 6.73
N ARG A 133 3.72 0.63 6.76
CA ARG A 133 3.55 -0.49 5.81
C ARG A 133 3.35 0.00 4.37
N CYS A 134 2.44 0.96 4.16
CA CYS A 134 2.21 1.52 2.82
C CYS A 134 3.44 2.26 2.27
N PHE A 135 4.19 2.96 3.12
CA PHE A 135 5.46 3.58 2.75
C PHE A 135 6.45 2.54 2.24
N ALA A 136 6.67 1.46 3.01
CA ALA A 136 7.59 0.41 2.63
C ALA A 136 7.19 -0.22 1.29
N GLU A 137 5.89 -0.46 1.08
CA GLU A 137 5.37 -0.93 -0.21
C GLU A 137 5.68 0.07 -1.33
N THR A 138 5.39 1.36 -1.12
CA THR A 138 5.55 2.43 -2.12
C THR A 138 6.99 2.59 -2.62
N VAL A 139 8.00 2.35 -1.77
CA VAL A 139 9.41 2.58 -2.14
C VAL A 139 10.16 1.32 -2.56
N THR A 140 9.47 0.19 -2.60
CA THR A 140 10.02 -1.12 -3.00
C THR A 140 9.22 -1.79 -4.12
N GLU A 141 8.23 -1.07 -4.69
CA GLU A 141 7.43 -1.49 -5.86
C GLU A 141 7.67 -0.57 -7.07
#